data_AF-A0A3B0ZQ02-F1
#
_entry.id   AF-A0A3B0ZQ02-F1
#
_cell.length_a   1.000
_cell.length_b   1.000
_cell.length_c   1.000
_cell.angle_alpha   90.00
_cell.angle_beta   90.00
_cell.angle_gamma   90.00
#
_symmetry.space_group_name_H-M   'P 1'
#
loop_
_entity.id
_entity.type
_entity.pdbx_description
1 polymer ?
#
loop_
_entity_poly.entity_id
_entity_poly.type
_entity_poly.pdbx_seq_one_letter_code
_entity_poly.pdbx_strand_id
1 'polypeptide(L)'
;MSDKYLKMILNSRVYDVAHETRLDYAQTLSTRLGNAVWLKREDLQPVFSFKLRGAYNKIANLDAAACEQGIITASAGNHAQGVALAAKHRGIKALIVMPRTTPGIKVRSVRALGGKPLLHGDTYDEAFEHAHKLAEERGLVFIHPYDDPEVIAGQGTVAMELLQQQRDPIHAVFVPVGGGGLIAGMAAYIKALRPDIRVIGVEPDDAPCMYEALKRKRRVILDQVGIFADGVAVRQAGKEPYRLARKFVDEMMLVSTDEICAATKDIFDDTRAMVEPAGALAVAAVKKYVEREGCSDKCLIAINSGANINFDRLRYVAERAEIGERREALLAVTIPEQPGSFLKFCRTLGKRGITEFNYRYADAGEAQVFAGVQLSGGDEERQELLDTLHEQGYSVIDMTDNEMAKTHVRFMVGGHATGIKDEVLYRFEFPERPGALLKFLSSMGKRWNISLFHYRNHGAAYGRVLVGVQVPPVDRKGFRASLDDLGYTWFEELDNPAYTLFLG
;
A
#
# COMPACT_ATOMS: atom_id res chain seq x y z
N MET A 1 -38.26 -5.65 -3.54
CA MET A 1 -36.92 -6.19 -3.92
C MET A 1 -35.81 -5.68 -3.00
N SER A 2 -35.77 -4.38 -2.67
CA SER A 2 -34.95 -3.85 -1.55
C SER A 2 -35.22 -4.62 -0.25
N ASP A 3 -36.50 -4.86 0.03
CA ASP A 3 -36.97 -5.56 1.22
C ASP A 3 -36.47 -7.00 1.38
N LYS A 4 -36.05 -7.67 0.29
CA LYS A 4 -35.52 -9.05 0.39
C LYS A 4 -34.17 -9.03 1.10
N TYR A 5 -33.23 -8.24 0.62
CA TYR A 5 -31.90 -8.15 1.22
C TYR A 5 -31.96 -7.52 2.62
N LEU A 6 -32.82 -6.52 2.83
CA LEU A 6 -33.06 -5.97 4.17
C LEU A 6 -33.45 -7.08 5.16
N LYS A 7 -34.45 -7.91 4.81
CA LYS A 7 -34.87 -9.05 5.65
C LYS A 7 -33.76 -10.09 5.84
N MET A 8 -33.00 -10.42 4.79
CA MET A 8 -31.90 -11.39 4.90
C MET A 8 -30.77 -10.88 5.80
N ILE A 9 -30.46 -9.58 5.74
CA ILE A 9 -29.44 -8.94 6.57
C ILE A 9 -29.87 -8.92 8.04
N LEU A 10 -31.12 -8.54 8.33
CA LEU A 10 -31.64 -8.50 9.70
C LEU A 10 -31.76 -9.87 10.35
N ASN A 11 -31.99 -10.94 9.56
CA ASN A 11 -32.03 -12.33 10.05
C ASN A 11 -30.67 -13.04 9.96
N SER A 12 -29.61 -12.32 9.62
CA SER A 12 -28.27 -12.87 9.47
C SER A 12 -27.70 -13.32 10.82
N ARG A 13 -26.97 -14.42 10.82
CA ARG A 13 -26.42 -15.04 12.05
C ARG A 13 -24.95 -14.71 12.32
N VAL A 14 -24.44 -13.63 11.71
CA VAL A 14 -22.99 -13.31 11.70
C VAL A 14 -22.34 -13.26 13.08
N TYR A 15 -23.08 -12.85 14.12
CA TYR A 15 -22.53 -12.60 15.45
C TYR A 15 -22.16 -13.86 16.25
N ASP A 16 -22.46 -15.06 15.72
CA ASP A 16 -21.94 -16.31 16.29
C ASP A 16 -20.39 -16.37 16.16
N VAL A 17 -19.81 -15.68 15.16
CA VAL A 17 -18.36 -15.65 14.91
C VAL A 17 -17.77 -14.25 14.70
N ALA A 18 -18.58 -13.27 14.33
CA ALA A 18 -18.18 -11.88 14.14
C ALA A 18 -18.53 -11.05 15.37
N HIS A 19 -17.82 -9.94 15.55
CA HIS A 19 -18.20 -8.92 16.52
C HIS A 19 -18.69 -7.67 15.81
N GLU A 20 -19.48 -6.84 16.51
CA GLU A 20 -19.74 -5.48 16.07
C GLU A 20 -18.42 -4.70 16.11
N THR A 21 -17.97 -4.23 14.94
CA THR A 21 -16.68 -3.55 14.85
C THR A 21 -16.81 -2.06 15.13
N ARG A 22 -15.73 -1.45 15.58
CA ARG A 22 -15.70 -0.02 15.90
C ARG A 22 -15.89 0.85 14.65
N LEU A 23 -16.49 2.02 14.85
CA LEU A 23 -16.48 3.14 13.91
C LEU A 23 -15.62 4.24 14.53
N ASP A 24 -14.35 4.30 14.13
CA ASP A 24 -13.37 5.22 14.72
C ASP A 24 -13.35 6.55 13.96
N TYR A 25 -13.26 7.66 14.70
CA TYR A 25 -13.01 8.98 14.11
C TYR A 25 -11.53 9.14 13.76
N ALA A 26 -11.21 9.43 12.49
CA ALA A 26 -9.84 9.64 12.05
C ALA A 26 -9.46 11.12 12.26
N GLN A 27 -8.97 11.46 13.44
CA GLN A 27 -8.74 12.85 13.86
C GLN A 27 -7.83 13.65 12.91
N THR A 28 -6.69 13.07 12.54
CA THR A 28 -5.66 13.69 11.71
C THR A 28 -6.16 13.86 10.29
N LEU A 29 -6.72 12.80 9.70
CA LEU A 29 -7.29 12.83 8.37
C LEU A 29 -8.47 13.80 8.28
N SER A 30 -9.33 13.82 9.30
CA SER A 30 -10.49 14.73 9.36
C SER A 30 -10.07 16.20 9.40
N THR A 31 -9.08 16.50 10.25
CA THR A 31 -8.52 17.86 10.37
C THR A 31 -7.88 18.29 9.06
N ARG A 32 -7.07 17.41 8.44
CA ARG A 32 -6.37 17.70 7.17
C ARG A 32 -7.33 17.93 6.01
N LEU A 33 -8.44 17.20 5.96
CA LEU A 33 -9.41 17.28 4.87
C LEU A 33 -10.54 18.28 5.13
N GLY A 34 -10.63 18.90 6.32
CA GLY A 34 -11.76 19.77 6.68
C GLY A 34 -13.11 19.05 6.65
N ASN A 35 -13.15 17.75 6.93
CA ASN A 35 -14.34 16.89 6.88
C ASN A 35 -14.31 15.89 8.04
N ALA A 36 -15.47 15.42 8.49
CA ALA A 36 -15.56 14.37 9.51
C ALA A 36 -15.38 12.98 8.86
N VAL A 37 -14.16 12.44 8.93
CA VAL A 37 -13.83 11.14 8.35
C VAL A 37 -13.87 10.04 9.42
N TRP A 38 -14.66 9.00 9.14
CA TRP A 38 -14.83 7.84 10.02
C TRP A 38 -14.37 6.56 9.34
N LEU A 39 -13.80 5.65 10.13
CA LEU A 39 -13.26 4.37 9.67
C LEU A 39 -14.08 3.22 10.28
N LYS A 40 -14.78 2.43 9.46
CA LYS A 40 -15.43 1.20 9.91
C LYS A 40 -14.40 0.07 9.94
N ARG A 41 -14.04 -0.37 11.16
CA ARG A 41 -12.85 -1.18 11.45
C ARG A 41 -13.05 -2.69 11.31
N GLU A 42 -13.39 -3.15 10.10
CA GLU A 42 -13.54 -4.58 9.81
C GLU A 42 -12.21 -5.37 9.87
N ASP A 43 -11.08 -4.67 9.91
CA ASP A 43 -9.76 -5.23 10.23
C ASP A 43 -9.65 -5.79 11.66
N LEU A 44 -10.54 -5.40 12.58
CA LEU A 44 -10.55 -5.89 13.97
C LEU A 44 -11.29 -7.22 14.17
N GLN A 45 -11.83 -7.82 13.12
CA GLN A 45 -12.45 -9.14 13.20
C GLN A 45 -11.42 -10.23 13.55
N PRO A 46 -11.83 -11.39 14.10
CA PRO A 46 -10.92 -12.48 14.46
C PRO A 46 -10.06 -13.04 13.31
N VAL A 47 -10.50 -12.85 12.06
CA VAL A 47 -9.75 -13.22 10.84
C VAL A 47 -9.19 -12.01 10.09
N PHE A 48 -9.11 -10.87 10.78
CA PHE A 48 -8.57 -9.59 10.31
C PHE A 48 -9.21 -9.06 9.03
N SER A 49 -10.48 -9.39 8.77
CA SER A 49 -11.26 -8.87 7.64
C SER A 49 -12.76 -9.17 7.78
N PHE A 50 -13.61 -8.48 7.01
CA PHE A 50 -15.06 -8.69 7.01
C PHE A 50 -15.53 -10.06 6.47
N LYS A 51 -14.65 -10.82 5.80
CA LYS A 51 -15.04 -12.01 5.01
C LYS A 51 -15.72 -13.11 5.83
N LEU A 52 -15.45 -13.19 7.14
CA LEU A 52 -16.12 -14.13 8.03
C LEU A 52 -17.64 -13.95 8.07
N ARG A 53 -18.15 -12.73 7.86
CA ARG A 53 -19.59 -12.44 7.99
C ARG A 53 -20.40 -13.19 6.94
N GLY A 54 -20.15 -12.94 5.67
CA GLY A 54 -20.85 -13.66 4.59
C GLY A 54 -20.52 -15.14 4.51
N ALA A 55 -19.26 -15.53 4.81
CA ALA A 55 -18.92 -16.95 4.86
C ALA A 55 -19.75 -17.68 5.93
N TYR A 56 -19.81 -17.13 7.14
CA TYR A 56 -20.60 -17.72 8.22
C TYR A 56 -22.10 -17.68 7.92
N ASN A 57 -22.63 -16.57 7.41
CA ASN A 57 -24.06 -16.48 7.10
C ASN A 57 -24.48 -17.53 6.06
N LYS A 58 -23.65 -17.80 5.04
CA LYS A 58 -23.89 -18.90 4.10
C LYS A 58 -23.87 -20.26 4.80
N ILE A 59 -22.81 -20.52 5.56
CA ILE A 59 -22.58 -21.83 6.19
C ILE A 59 -23.63 -22.12 7.29
N ALA A 60 -24.09 -21.11 8.01
CA ALA A 60 -25.10 -21.24 9.06
C ALA A 60 -26.49 -21.59 8.54
N ASN A 61 -26.77 -21.32 7.26
CA ASN A 61 -28.03 -21.65 6.59
C ASN A 61 -27.99 -22.95 5.77
N LEU A 62 -26.87 -23.68 5.80
CA LEU A 62 -26.81 -25.02 5.21
C LEU A 62 -27.70 -26.00 5.98
N ASP A 63 -28.41 -26.86 5.24
CA ASP A 63 -29.17 -27.94 5.83
C ASP A 63 -28.24 -29.06 6.35
N ALA A 64 -28.83 -30.02 7.08
CA ALA A 64 -28.06 -31.12 7.68
C ALA A 64 -27.34 -31.98 6.62
N ALA A 65 -27.97 -32.21 5.47
CA ALA A 65 -27.39 -33.02 4.40
C ALA A 65 -26.15 -32.34 3.78
N ALA A 66 -26.23 -31.04 3.52
CA ALA A 66 -25.10 -30.22 3.06
C ALA A 66 -23.97 -30.15 4.10
N CYS A 67 -24.33 -30.05 5.39
CA CYS A 67 -23.34 -30.07 6.48
C CYS A 67 -22.57 -31.41 6.55
N GLU A 68 -23.26 -32.54 6.36
CA GLU A 68 -22.65 -33.87 6.36
C GLU A 68 -21.72 -34.10 5.16
N GLN A 69 -22.12 -33.62 3.97
CA GLN A 69 -21.30 -33.67 2.76
C GLN A 69 -20.00 -32.86 2.92
N GLY A 70 -20.09 -31.72 3.59
CA GLY A 70 -18.97 -30.80 3.79
C GLY A 70 -18.91 -29.72 2.72
N ILE A 71 -18.01 -28.77 2.94
CA ILE A 71 -17.91 -27.55 2.13
C ILE A 71 -16.55 -27.41 1.47
N ILE A 72 -16.53 -26.66 0.37
CA ILE A 72 -15.32 -26.38 -0.39
C ILE A 72 -15.30 -24.91 -0.84
N THR A 73 -14.10 -24.33 -0.92
CA THR A 73 -13.88 -23.03 -1.57
C THR A 73 -12.49 -22.99 -2.18
N ALA A 74 -12.28 -22.13 -3.18
CA ALA A 74 -10.95 -21.73 -3.63
C ALA A 74 -10.61 -20.33 -3.12
N SER A 75 -9.57 -20.22 -2.29
CA SER A 75 -8.99 -18.96 -1.84
C SER A 75 -7.71 -19.23 -1.07
N ALA A 76 -6.73 -18.35 -1.22
CA ALA A 76 -5.50 -18.35 -0.43
C ALA A 76 -5.43 -17.18 0.57
N GLY A 77 -6.55 -16.46 0.82
CA GLY A 77 -6.55 -15.20 1.58
C GLY A 77 -7.72 -15.07 2.56
N ASN A 78 -8.26 -13.86 2.69
CA ASN A 78 -9.27 -13.49 3.68
C ASN A 78 -10.51 -14.39 3.66
N HIS A 79 -10.99 -14.77 2.47
CA HIS A 79 -12.14 -15.66 2.34
C HIS A 79 -11.86 -17.07 2.88
N ALA A 80 -10.66 -17.60 2.63
CA ALA A 80 -10.27 -18.91 3.14
C ALA A 80 -10.26 -18.96 4.68
N GLN A 81 -9.77 -17.90 5.32
CA GLN A 81 -9.80 -17.78 6.78
C GLN A 81 -11.25 -17.70 7.31
N GLY A 82 -12.10 -16.89 6.66
CA GLY A 82 -13.52 -16.79 7.02
C GLY A 82 -14.27 -18.12 6.91
N VAL A 83 -14.07 -18.87 5.83
CA VAL A 83 -14.68 -20.21 5.64
C VAL A 83 -14.14 -21.21 6.64
N ALA A 84 -12.81 -21.23 6.88
CA ALA A 84 -12.21 -22.15 7.85
C ALA A 84 -12.76 -21.93 9.27
N LEU A 85 -12.80 -20.67 9.73
CA LEU A 85 -13.36 -20.31 11.04
C LEU A 85 -14.84 -20.73 11.15
N ALA A 86 -15.64 -20.39 10.15
CA ALA A 86 -17.07 -20.70 10.12
C ALA A 86 -17.33 -22.22 10.15
N ALA A 87 -16.57 -22.98 9.37
CA ALA A 87 -16.67 -24.44 9.34
C ALA A 87 -16.29 -25.07 10.69
N LYS A 88 -15.19 -24.61 11.29
CA LYS A 88 -14.76 -25.07 12.62
C LYS A 88 -15.83 -24.79 13.68
N HIS A 89 -16.44 -23.60 13.67
CA HIS A 89 -17.51 -23.24 14.60
C HIS A 89 -18.75 -24.14 14.43
N ARG A 90 -19.11 -24.47 13.20
CA ARG A 90 -20.28 -25.32 12.87
C ARG A 90 -19.99 -26.83 12.93
N GLY A 91 -18.74 -27.23 13.15
CA GLY A 91 -18.34 -28.65 13.12
C GLY A 91 -18.37 -29.28 11.73
N ILE A 92 -18.25 -28.49 10.66
CA ILE A 92 -18.33 -28.93 9.27
C ILE A 92 -16.93 -29.12 8.69
N LYS A 93 -16.72 -30.15 7.87
CA LYS A 93 -15.47 -30.36 7.14
C LYS A 93 -15.34 -29.31 6.03
N ALA A 94 -14.27 -28.52 6.06
CA ALA A 94 -13.97 -27.54 5.01
C ALA A 94 -12.70 -27.87 4.25
N LEU A 95 -12.83 -28.04 2.94
CA LEU A 95 -11.72 -28.19 2.00
C LEU A 95 -11.41 -26.83 1.36
N ILE A 96 -10.17 -26.35 1.51
CA ILE A 96 -9.76 -25.04 1.02
C ILE A 96 -8.72 -25.25 -0.07
N VAL A 97 -9.12 -25.02 -1.32
CA VAL A 97 -8.22 -25.18 -2.48
C VAL A 97 -7.40 -23.90 -2.65
N MET A 98 -6.10 -24.06 -2.77
CA MET A 98 -5.11 -22.99 -2.88
C MET A 98 -4.09 -23.31 -3.97
N PRO A 99 -3.51 -22.31 -4.65
CA PRO A 99 -2.36 -22.53 -5.53
C PRO A 99 -1.17 -23.14 -4.79
N ARG A 100 -0.37 -23.97 -5.46
CA ARG A 100 0.88 -24.54 -4.93
C ARG A 100 1.89 -23.46 -4.55
N THR A 101 1.84 -22.32 -5.23
CA THR A 101 2.66 -21.12 -5.00
C THR A 101 2.23 -20.32 -3.76
N THR A 102 1.16 -20.73 -3.06
CA THR A 102 0.67 -20.03 -1.87
C THR A 102 1.73 -20.00 -0.76
N PRO A 103 2.10 -18.82 -0.21
CA PRO A 103 3.05 -18.73 0.88
C PRO A 103 2.67 -19.60 2.08
N GLY A 104 3.66 -20.32 2.64
CA GLY A 104 3.42 -21.28 3.72
C GLY A 104 2.73 -20.69 4.96
N ILE A 105 2.87 -19.38 5.21
CA ILE A 105 2.16 -18.68 6.29
C ILE A 105 0.64 -18.70 6.08
N LYS A 106 0.14 -18.46 4.85
CA LYS A 106 -1.31 -18.45 4.56
C LYS A 106 -1.90 -19.86 4.67
N VAL A 107 -1.15 -20.88 4.25
CA VAL A 107 -1.53 -22.30 4.42
C VAL A 107 -1.64 -22.68 5.90
N ARG A 108 -0.67 -22.23 6.73
CA ARG A 108 -0.70 -22.47 8.18
C ARG A 108 -1.89 -21.78 8.86
N SER A 109 -2.21 -20.53 8.49
CA SER A 109 -3.36 -19.81 9.05
C SER A 109 -4.68 -20.55 8.83
N VAL A 110 -4.91 -21.08 7.62
CA VAL A 110 -6.12 -21.86 7.34
C VAL A 110 -6.16 -23.16 8.13
N ARG A 111 -5.04 -23.85 8.27
CA ARG A 111 -4.96 -25.08 9.09
C ARG A 111 -5.24 -24.78 10.57
N ALA A 112 -4.71 -23.69 11.11
CA ALA A 112 -4.94 -23.27 12.50
C ALA A 112 -6.43 -22.94 12.77
N LEU A 113 -7.12 -22.42 11.77
CA LEU A 113 -8.55 -22.13 11.80
C LEU A 113 -9.43 -23.37 11.54
N GLY A 114 -8.85 -24.56 11.35
CA GLY A 114 -9.58 -25.83 11.19
C GLY A 114 -9.92 -26.22 9.76
N GLY A 115 -9.48 -25.44 8.76
CA GLY A 115 -9.65 -25.78 7.35
C GLY A 115 -8.61 -26.82 6.90
N LYS A 116 -8.99 -27.67 5.93
CA LYS A 116 -8.08 -28.61 5.26
C LYS A 116 -7.56 -27.98 3.96
N PRO A 117 -6.30 -27.48 3.91
CA PRO A 117 -5.76 -26.95 2.66
C PRO A 117 -5.49 -28.06 1.65
N LEU A 118 -5.83 -27.81 0.38
CA LEU A 118 -5.49 -28.62 -0.77
C LEU A 118 -4.73 -27.75 -1.77
N LEU A 119 -3.43 -28.01 -1.94
CA LEU A 119 -2.59 -27.27 -2.88
C LEU A 119 -2.76 -27.84 -4.29
N HIS A 120 -3.31 -27.06 -5.21
CA HIS A 120 -3.56 -27.46 -6.60
C HIS A 120 -3.42 -26.25 -7.54
N GLY A 121 -2.84 -26.50 -8.72
CA GLY A 121 -2.55 -25.47 -9.71
C GLY A 121 -1.44 -24.51 -9.29
N ASP A 122 -0.94 -23.74 -10.25
CA ASP A 122 0.08 -22.71 -10.01
C ASP A 122 -0.55 -21.31 -9.89
N THR A 123 -1.79 -21.17 -10.36
CA THR A 123 -2.57 -19.92 -10.35
C THR A 123 -3.88 -20.04 -9.55
N TYR A 124 -4.47 -18.90 -9.18
CA TYR A 124 -5.78 -18.87 -8.53
C TYR A 124 -6.89 -19.45 -9.42
N ASP A 125 -6.85 -19.15 -10.72
CA ASP A 125 -7.86 -19.60 -11.69
C ASP A 125 -7.86 -21.14 -11.78
N GLU A 126 -6.68 -21.78 -11.83
CA GLU A 126 -6.56 -23.25 -11.80
C GLU A 126 -7.07 -23.86 -10.48
N ALA A 127 -6.74 -23.24 -9.34
CA ALA A 127 -7.23 -23.68 -8.03
C ALA A 127 -8.76 -23.54 -7.93
N PHE A 128 -9.33 -22.49 -8.52
CA PHE A 128 -10.77 -22.22 -8.58
C PHE A 128 -11.51 -23.23 -9.45
N GLU A 129 -11.03 -23.48 -10.66
CA GLU A 129 -11.59 -24.50 -11.55
C GLU A 129 -11.53 -25.90 -10.92
N HIS A 130 -10.40 -26.23 -10.28
CA HIS A 130 -10.26 -27.52 -9.58
C HIS A 130 -11.24 -27.63 -8.40
N ALA A 131 -11.43 -26.56 -7.64
CA ALA A 131 -12.41 -26.56 -6.55
C ALA A 131 -13.84 -26.76 -7.05
N HIS A 132 -14.22 -26.17 -8.19
CA HIS A 132 -15.52 -26.40 -8.81
C HIS A 132 -15.71 -27.85 -9.26
N LYS A 133 -14.74 -28.40 -10.00
CA LYS A 133 -14.78 -29.82 -10.42
C LYS A 133 -14.90 -30.75 -9.22
N LEU A 134 -14.12 -30.51 -8.18
CA LEU A 134 -14.12 -31.32 -6.97
C LEU A 134 -15.42 -31.18 -6.15
N ALA A 135 -16.04 -29.99 -6.18
CA ALA A 135 -17.34 -29.76 -5.58
C ALA A 135 -18.41 -30.64 -6.24
N GLU A 136 -18.44 -30.67 -7.58
CA GLU A 136 -19.38 -31.48 -8.35
C GLU A 136 -19.12 -32.98 -8.16
N GLU A 137 -17.87 -33.43 -8.27
CA GLU A 137 -17.48 -34.85 -8.16
C GLU A 137 -17.79 -35.45 -6.77
N ARG A 138 -17.65 -34.65 -5.70
CA ARG A 138 -17.78 -35.12 -4.32
C ARG A 138 -19.06 -34.65 -3.63
N GLY A 139 -19.91 -33.90 -4.34
CA GLY A 139 -21.12 -33.29 -3.77
C GLY A 139 -20.83 -32.30 -2.63
N LEU A 140 -19.69 -31.61 -2.66
CA LEU A 140 -19.35 -30.61 -1.63
C LEU A 140 -20.05 -29.29 -1.96
N VAL A 141 -20.54 -28.58 -0.94
CA VAL A 141 -21.15 -27.27 -1.16
C VAL A 141 -20.07 -26.22 -1.37
N PHE A 142 -20.08 -25.56 -2.52
CA PHE A 142 -19.14 -24.49 -2.83
C PHE A 142 -19.53 -23.18 -2.14
N ILE A 143 -18.63 -22.61 -1.34
CA ILE A 143 -18.84 -21.35 -0.62
C ILE A 143 -18.23 -20.20 -1.41
N HIS A 144 -19.04 -19.50 -2.20
CA HIS A 144 -18.56 -18.43 -3.05
C HIS A 144 -18.01 -17.24 -2.24
N PRO A 145 -16.89 -16.61 -2.64
CA PRO A 145 -16.35 -15.43 -1.95
C PRO A 145 -17.20 -14.15 -1.99
N TYR A 146 -18.24 -14.08 -2.82
CA TYR A 146 -19.03 -12.86 -3.03
C TYR A 146 -20.33 -13.03 -3.84
N ASP A 147 -20.41 -13.96 -4.80
CA ASP A 147 -21.56 -14.10 -5.73
C ASP A 147 -22.62 -15.08 -5.21
N ASP A 148 -23.06 -14.89 -3.97
CA ASP A 148 -24.10 -15.68 -3.34
C ASP A 148 -25.00 -14.75 -2.48
N PRO A 149 -26.35 -14.87 -2.55
CA PRO A 149 -27.24 -13.98 -1.81
C PRO A 149 -27.06 -13.98 -0.29
N GLU A 150 -26.72 -15.13 0.32
CA GLU A 150 -26.51 -15.23 1.77
C GLU A 150 -25.14 -14.64 2.15
N VAL A 151 -24.14 -14.83 1.29
CA VAL A 151 -22.84 -14.15 1.45
C VAL A 151 -23.04 -12.64 1.42
N ILE A 152 -23.74 -12.11 0.41
CA ILE A 152 -24.05 -10.67 0.27
C ILE A 152 -24.82 -10.15 1.48
N ALA A 153 -25.84 -10.89 1.95
CA ALA A 153 -26.60 -10.51 3.14
C ALA A 153 -25.73 -10.51 4.41
N GLY A 154 -24.82 -11.47 4.56
CA GLY A 154 -23.86 -11.45 5.67
C GLY A 154 -22.94 -10.22 5.61
N GLN A 155 -22.50 -9.80 4.42
CA GLN A 155 -21.68 -8.58 4.31
C GLN A 155 -22.48 -7.30 4.57
N GLY A 156 -23.77 -7.30 4.27
CA GLY A 156 -24.68 -6.18 4.53
C GLY A 156 -24.83 -5.83 6.01
N THR A 157 -24.48 -6.74 6.93
CA THR A 157 -24.51 -6.44 8.37
C THR A 157 -23.49 -5.36 8.77
N VAL A 158 -22.44 -5.15 7.96
CA VAL A 158 -21.51 -4.03 8.17
C VAL A 158 -22.25 -2.68 8.07
N ALA A 159 -23.16 -2.54 7.10
CA ALA A 159 -23.97 -1.35 6.95
C ALA A 159 -25.03 -1.21 8.06
N MET A 160 -25.57 -2.34 8.55
CA MET A 160 -26.47 -2.36 9.70
C MET A 160 -25.82 -1.74 10.93
N GLU A 161 -24.61 -2.19 11.28
CA GLU A 161 -23.85 -1.63 12.39
C GLU A 161 -23.50 -0.15 12.15
N LEU A 162 -23.00 0.16 10.95
CA LEU A 162 -22.60 1.53 10.60
C LEU A 162 -23.74 2.53 10.79
N LEU A 163 -24.96 2.23 10.33
CA LEU A 163 -26.10 3.12 10.49
C LEU A 163 -26.64 3.19 11.93
N GLN A 164 -26.38 2.17 12.76
CA GLN A 164 -26.69 2.22 14.19
C GLN A 164 -25.67 3.08 14.97
N GLN A 165 -24.40 3.01 14.57
CA GLN A 165 -23.27 3.70 15.19
C GLN A 165 -23.22 5.19 14.80
N GLN A 166 -23.49 5.53 13.54
CA GLN A 166 -23.51 6.91 13.05
C GLN A 166 -24.95 7.39 12.82
N ARG A 167 -25.44 8.20 13.76
CA ARG A 167 -26.80 8.75 13.72
C ARG A 167 -26.89 10.09 12.99
N ASP A 168 -25.77 10.80 12.89
CA ASP A 168 -25.71 12.08 12.20
C ASP A 168 -25.83 11.88 10.67
N PRO A 169 -26.19 12.93 9.91
CA PRO A 169 -26.27 12.86 8.46
C PRO A 169 -24.94 12.42 7.82
N ILE A 170 -24.97 11.32 7.08
CA ILE A 170 -23.83 10.79 6.34
C ILE A 170 -23.90 11.30 4.90
N HIS A 171 -22.81 11.90 4.41
CA HIS A 171 -22.73 12.37 3.02
C HIS A 171 -22.42 11.21 2.06
N ALA A 172 -21.38 10.43 2.37
CA ALA A 172 -20.94 9.32 1.53
C ALA A 172 -20.30 8.18 2.34
N VAL A 173 -20.50 6.95 1.85
CA VAL A 173 -19.86 5.72 2.33
C VAL A 173 -19.03 5.12 1.19
N PHE A 174 -17.74 4.97 1.43
CA PHE A 174 -16.75 4.47 0.46
C PHE A 174 -16.44 3.01 0.76
N VAL A 175 -16.75 2.13 -0.18
CA VAL A 175 -16.68 0.67 0.00
C VAL A 175 -15.69 0.06 -0.99
N PRO A 176 -14.68 -0.71 -0.54
CA PRO A 176 -13.76 -1.39 -1.43
C PRO A 176 -14.49 -2.48 -2.22
N VAL A 177 -14.15 -2.61 -3.50
CA VAL A 177 -14.80 -3.52 -4.43
C VAL A 177 -13.75 -4.45 -5.06
N GLY A 178 -13.94 -5.75 -4.86
CA GLY A 178 -13.39 -6.79 -5.72
C GLY A 178 -14.53 -7.41 -6.52
N GLY A 179 -14.94 -8.63 -6.18
CA GLY A 179 -16.12 -9.25 -6.81
C GLY A 179 -17.48 -8.61 -6.49
N GLY A 180 -17.51 -7.63 -5.57
CA GLY A 180 -18.68 -6.78 -5.29
C GLY A 180 -19.60 -7.22 -4.14
N GLY A 181 -19.31 -8.32 -3.44
CA GLY A 181 -20.21 -8.84 -2.39
C GLY A 181 -20.44 -7.87 -1.22
N LEU A 182 -19.39 -7.16 -0.78
CA LEU A 182 -19.47 -6.18 0.30
C LEU A 182 -20.34 -4.98 -0.09
N ILE A 183 -19.98 -4.30 -1.18
CA ILE A 183 -20.71 -3.13 -1.66
C ILE A 183 -22.16 -3.46 -2.00
N ALA A 184 -22.44 -4.63 -2.57
CA ALA A 184 -23.79 -5.04 -2.90
C ALA A 184 -24.68 -5.17 -1.64
N GLY A 185 -24.15 -5.80 -0.59
CA GLY A 185 -24.86 -5.96 0.69
C GLY A 185 -25.06 -4.63 1.40
N MET A 186 -23.99 -3.82 1.48
CA MET A 186 -24.04 -2.51 2.13
C MET A 186 -24.96 -1.53 1.39
N ALA A 187 -24.83 -1.42 0.06
CA ALA A 187 -25.65 -0.53 -0.75
C ALA A 187 -27.13 -0.88 -0.66
N ALA A 188 -27.48 -2.17 -0.72
CA ALA A 188 -28.87 -2.61 -0.60
C ALA A 188 -29.48 -2.24 0.76
N TYR A 189 -28.73 -2.36 1.85
CA TYR A 189 -29.19 -1.98 3.19
C TYR A 189 -29.29 -0.46 3.35
N ILE A 190 -28.24 0.27 2.99
CA ILE A 190 -28.17 1.73 3.10
C ILE A 190 -29.31 2.36 2.30
N LYS A 191 -29.46 2.00 1.02
CA LYS A 191 -30.50 2.58 0.17
C LYS A 191 -31.93 2.21 0.58
N ALA A 192 -32.11 1.15 1.37
CA ALA A 192 -33.41 0.79 1.92
C ALA A 192 -33.85 1.72 3.06
N LEU A 193 -32.91 2.20 3.88
CA LEU A 193 -33.20 2.96 5.10
C LEU A 193 -32.89 4.46 4.98
N ARG A 194 -31.81 4.78 4.28
CA ARG A 194 -31.22 6.12 4.14
C ARG A 194 -30.77 6.34 2.69
N PRO A 195 -31.73 6.47 1.74
CA PRO A 195 -31.43 6.58 0.31
C PRO A 195 -30.64 7.85 -0.07
N ASP A 196 -30.64 8.85 0.82
CA ASP A 196 -29.89 10.10 0.74
C ASP A 196 -28.37 9.89 0.78
N ILE A 197 -27.90 8.83 1.42
CA ILE A 197 -26.46 8.55 1.57
C ILE A 197 -25.89 8.09 0.22
N ARG A 198 -24.80 8.72 -0.24
CA ARG A 198 -24.06 8.24 -1.43
C ARG A 198 -23.27 6.98 -1.06
N VAL A 199 -23.42 5.93 -1.85
CA VAL A 199 -22.63 4.70 -1.75
C VAL A 199 -21.68 4.65 -2.93
N ILE A 200 -20.40 4.81 -2.64
CA ILE A 200 -19.32 4.93 -3.62
C ILE A 200 -18.47 3.67 -3.54
N GLY A 201 -18.37 2.93 -4.64
CA GLY A 201 -17.46 1.80 -4.75
C GLY A 201 -16.07 2.21 -5.15
N VAL A 202 -15.06 1.51 -4.65
CA VAL A 202 -13.66 1.83 -4.90
C VAL A 202 -12.91 0.59 -5.40
N GLU A 203 -12.28 0.72 -6.56
CA GLU A 203 -11.40 -0.30 -7.15
C GLU A 203 -10.01 0.29 -7.39
N PRO A 204 -8.95 -0.53 -7.41
CA PRO A 204 -7.67 -0.10 -7.95
C PRO A 204 -7.79 0.09 -9.47
N ASP A 205 -7.05 1.05 -10.01
CA ASP A 205 -7.02 1.35 -11.45
C ASP A 205 -6.54 0.17 -12.32
N ASP A 206 -5.74 -0.73 -11.73
CA ASP A 206 -5.23 -1.95 -12.34
C ASP A 206 -6.10 -3.21 -12.14
N ALA A 207 -7.24 -3.11 -11.42
CA ALA A 207 -8.27 -4.15 -11.38
C ALA A 207 -9.73 -3.60 -11.34
N PRO A 208 -10.16 -2.78 -12.32
CA PRO A 208 -11.42 -2.03 -12.29
C PRO A 208 -12.63 -2.86 -12.80
N CYS A 209 -12.89 -4.03 -12.21
CA CYS A 209 -13.83 -5.01 -12.79
C CYS A 209 -15.30 -4.57 -12.73
N MET A 210 -15.74 -3.96 -11.64
CA MET A 210 -17.10 -3.45 -11.45
C MET A 210 -17.30 -2.11 -12.17
N TYR A 211 -16.29 -1.23 -12.12
CA TYR A 211 -16.26 0.04 -12.84
C TYR A 211 -16.47 -0.20 -14.35
N GLU A 212 -15.68 -1.07 -14.96
CA GLU A 212 -15.82 -1.40 -16.37
C GLU A 212 -17.15 -2.11 -16.67
N ALA A 213 -17.63 -2.96 -15.76
CA ALA A 213 -18.91 -3.63 -15.93
C ALA A 213 -20.10 -2.64 -15.95
N LEU A 214 -20.12 -1.68 -15.01
CA LEU A 214 -21.15 -0.65 -14.93
C LEU A 214 -21.08 0.31 -16.11
N LYS A 215 -19.88 0.76 -16.47
CA LYS A 215 -19.63 1.63 -17.63
C LYS A 215 -20.12 1.00 -18.93
N ARG A 216 -19.84 -0.28 -19.14
CA ARG A 216 -20.25 -1.02 -20.36
C ARG A 216 -21.66 -1.60 -20.27
N LYS A 217 -22.36 -1.41 -19.14
CA LYS A 217 -23.70 -1.97 -18.86
C LYS A 217 -23.78 -3.49 -19.03
N ARG A 218 -22.66 -4.21 -18.92
CA ARG A 218 -22.58 -5.67 -18.90
C ARG A 218 -21.34 -6.12 -18.14
N ARG A 219 -21.39 -7.30 -17.50
CA ARG A 219 -20.19 -7.89 -16.90
C ARG A 219 -19.11 -8.11 -17.96
N VAL A 220 -17.88 -7.81 -17.61
CA VAL A 220 -16.69 -8.04 -18.43
C VAL A 220 -15.70 -8.92 -17.69
N ILE A 221 -14.83 -9.58 -18.46
CA ILE A 221 -13.66 -10.28 -17.93
C ILE A 221 -12.47 -9.43 -18.32
N LEU A 222 -11.68 -9.02 -17.32
CA LEU A 222 -10.43 -8.32 -17.54
C LEU A 222 -9.36 -9.32 -18.00
N ASP A 223 -8.55 -8.90 -18.95
CA ASP A 223 -7.45 -9.71 -19.48
C ASP A 223 -6.39 -9.96 -18.41
N GLN A 224 -6.08 -8.92 -17.63
CA GLN A 224 -5.13 -8.95 -16.52
C GLN A 224 -5.66 -8.11 -15.36
N VAL A 225 -5.15 -8.40 -14.16
CA VAL A 225 -5.43 -7.65 -12.94
C VAL A 225 -4.13 -7.44 -12.16
N GLY A 226 -3.99 -6.27 -11.54
CA GLY A 226 -2.91 -6.01 -10.60
C GLY A 226 -2.96 -6.93 -9.38
N ILE A 227 -1.79 -7.17 -8.78
CA ILE A 227 -1.62 -8.08 -7.63
C ILE A 227 -1.23 -7.37 -6.33
N PHE A 228 -1.16 -6.03 -6.37
CA PHE A 228 -0.81 -5.24 -5.20
C PHE A 228 -1.92 -5.33 -4.14
N ALA A 229 -3.15 -4.99 -4.51
CA ALA A 229 -4.35 -5.17 -3.69
C ALA A 229 -5.01 -6.54 -3.95
N ASP A 230 -4.36 -7.62 -3.49
CA ASP A 230 -4.76 -9.01 -3.75
C ASP A 230 -6.21 -9.35 -3.34
N GLY A 231 -6.73 -8.72 -2.29
CA GLY A 231 -8.13 -8.88 -1.85
C GLY A 231 -9.20 -8.39 -2.84
N VAL A 232 -8.82 -7.53 -3.79
CA VAL A 232 -9.71 -6.95 -4.82
C VAL A 232 -9.26 -7.24 -6.25
N ALA A 233 -8.18 -7.99 -6.44
CA ALA A 233 -7.66 -8.44 -7.73
C ALA A 233 -8.61 -9.47 -8.39
N VAL A 234 -9.77 -8.99 -8.88
CA VAL A 234 -10.84 -9.82 -9.42
C VAL A 234 -11.05 -9.50 -10.89
N ARG A 235 -11.00 -10.53 -11.75
CA ARG A 235 -11.11 -10.36 -13.20
C ARG A 235 -12.53 -10.04 -13.67
N GLN A 236 -13.55 -10.47 -12.94
CA GLN A 236 -14.94 -10.27 -13.31
C GLN A 236 -15.82 -10.11 -12.06
N ALA A 237 -16.63 -9.06 -12.05
CA ALA A 237 -17.62 -8.85 -11.00
C ALA A 237 -18.64 -10.00 -10.90
N GLY A 238 -19.13 -10.29 -9.69
CA GLY A 238 -20.20 -11.27 -9.48
C GLY A 238 -21.49 -10.90 -10.21
N LYS A 239 -22.29 -11.88 -10.59
CA LYS A 239 -23.57 -11.70 -11.29
C LYS A 239 -24.57 -10.94 -10.42
N GLU A 240 -24.77 -11.41 -9.21
CA GLU A 240 -25.71 -10.81 -8.26
C GLU A 240 -25.17 -9.47 -7.70
N PRO A 241 -23.89 -9.36 -7.30
CA PRO A 241 -23.29 -8.07 -6.97
C PRO A 241 -23.45 -7.01 -8.07
N TYR A 242 -23.18 -7.35 -9.33
CA TYR A 242 -23.36 -6.42 -10.45
C TYR A 242 -24.82 -5.98 -10.61
N ARG A 243 -25.77 -6.91 -10.47
CA ARG A 243 -27.21 -6.61 -10.53
C ARG A 243 -27.62 -5.60 -9.46
N LEU A 244 -27.10 -5.75 -8.25
CA LEU A 244 -27.37 -4.86 -7.11
C LEU A 244 -26.64 -3.52 -7.26
N ALA A 245 -25.37 -3.54 -7.68
CA ALA A 245 -24.56 -2.35 -7.89
C ALA A 245 -25.22 -1.39 -8.89
N ARG A 246 -25.70 -1.90 -10.03
CA ARG A 246 -26.46 -1.12 -11.02
C ARG A 246 -27.66 -0.36 -10.46
N LYS A 247 -28.22 -0.83 -9.34
CA LYS A 247 -29.44 -0.28 -8.75
C LYS A 247 -29.15 0.65 -7.57
N PHE A 248 -28.12 0.36 -6.79
CA PHE A 248 -27.94 0.96 -5.46
C PHE A 248 -26.61 1.69 -5.28
N VAL A 249 -25.62 1.46 -6.15
CA VAL A 249 -24.33 2.15 -6.08
C VAL A 249 -24.42 3.42 -6.92
N ASP A 250 -24.09 4.55 -6.32
CA ASP A 250 -24.20 5.86 -6.97
C ASP A 250 -23.01 6.14 -7.89
N GLU A 251 -21.82 5.65 -7.52
CA GLU A 251 -20.58 5.93 -8.24
C GLU A 251 -19.52 4.83 -7.99
N MET A 252 -18.62 4.68 -8.96
CA MET A 252 -17.38 3.92 -8.80
C MET A 252 -16.19 4.86 -8.99
N MET A 253 -15.20 4.79 -8.09
CA MET A 253 -13.94 5.52 -8.16
C MET A 253 -12.77 4.55 -8.33
N LEU A 254 -11.76 5.00 -9.06
CA LEU A 254 -10.50 4.28 -9.24
C LEU A 254 -9.38 4.99 -8.49
N VAL A 255 -8.53 4.19 -7.83
CA VAL A 255 -7.35 4.69 -7.12
C VAL A 255 -6.08 3.96 -7.54
N SER A 256 -4.96 4.68 -7.58
CA SER A 256 -3.66 4.13 -7.95
C SER A 256 -2.99 3.42 -6.78
N THR A 257 -1.95 2.63 -7.08
CA THR A 257 -1.10 2.00 -6.05
C THR A 257 -0.48 3.04 -5.10
N ASP A 258 -0.04 4.20 -5.61
CA ASP A 258 0.58 5.25 -4.81
C ASP A 258 -0.47 5.88 -3.84
N GLU A 259 -1.71 6.11 -4.32
CA GLU A 259 -2.83 6.58 -3.50
C GLU A 259 -3.18 5.58 -2.38
N ILE A 260 -3.14 4.27 -2.67
CA ILE A 260 -3.38 3.19 -1.69
C ILE A 260 -2.28 3.15 -0.62
N CYS A 261 -1.02 3.29 -1.01
CA CYS A 261 0.11 3.33 -0.07
C CYS A 261 0.01 4.52 0.88
N ALA A 262 -0.28 5.71 0.35
CA ALA A 262 -0.51 6.91 1.15
C ALA A 262 -1.69 6.73 2.13
N ALA A 263 -2.81 6.14 1.67
CA ALA A 263 -3.96 5.86 2.53
C ALA A 263 -3.64 4.83 3.63
N THR A 264 -2.78 3.84 3.37
CA THR A 264 -2.33 2.88 4.37
C THR A 264 -1.57 3.57 5.50
N LYS A 265 -0.69 4.52 5.14
CA LYS A 265 0.05 5.34 6.10
C LYS A 265 -0.88 6.27 6.89
N ASP A 266 -1.84 6.90 6.24
CA ASP A 266 -2.84 7.74 6.91
C ASP A 266 -3.63 6.98 7.98
N ILE A 267 -4.06 5.76 7.69
CA ILE A 267 -4.72 4.89 8.67
C ILE A 267 -3.78 4.56 9.83
N PHE A 268 -2.51 4.24 9.54
CA PHE A 268 -1.53 3.99 10.59
C PHE A 268 -1.30 5.23 11.47
N ASP A 269 -1.23 6.43 10.90
CA ASP A 269 -1.02 7.66 11.64
C ASP A 269 -2.18 7.97 12.60
N ASP A 270 -3.42 7.72 12.17
CA ASP A 270 -4.61 7.95 12.99
C ASP A 270 -4.91 6.84 14.00
N THR A 271 -4.72 5.57 13.63
CA THR A 271 -5.20 4.44 14.44
C THR A 271 -4.11 3.51 14.94
N ARG A 272 -2.86 3.69 14.50
CA ARG A 272 -1.73 2.78 14.74
C ARG A 272 -1.98 1.34 14.29
N ALA A 273 -2.91 1.17 13.34
CA ALA A 273 -3.24 -0.13 12.77
C ALA A 273 -2.62 -0.27 11.39
N MET A 274 -2.09 -1.45 11.12
CA MET A 274 -1.60 -1.81 9.80
C MET A 274 -2.72 -2.49 9.02
N VAL A 275 -3.11 -1.90 7.89
CA VAL A 275 -4.11 -2.48 6.99
C VAL A 275 -3.43 -3.10 5.77
N GLU A 276 -4.13 -4.02 5.13
CA GLU A 276 -3.73 -4.54 3.82
C GLU A 276 -4.10 -3.52 2.72
N PRO A 277 -3.52 -3.58 1.51
CA PRO A 277 -3.78 -2.57 0.47
C PRO A 277 -5.27 -2.45 0.10
N ALA A 278 -6.00 -3.57 0.06
CA ALA A 278 -7.45 -3.56 -0.15
C ALA A 278 -8.22 -2.85 0.98
N GLY A 279 -7.71 -2.92 2.21
CA GLY A 279 -8.26 -2.23 3.38
C GLY A 279 -8.08 -0.72 3.35
N ALA A 280 -7.12 -0.20 2.57
CA ALA A 280 -6.85 1.23 2.46
C ALA A 280 -7.58 1.93 1.29
N LEU A 281 -8.15 1.17 0.34
CA LEU A 281 -8.82 1.70 -0.86
C LEU A 281 -9.86 2.78 -0.53
N ALA A 282 -10.73 2.52 0.45
CA ALA A 282 -11.80 3.44 0.80
C ALA A 282 -11.26 4.80 1.29
N VAL A 283 -10.17 4.80 2.06
CA VAL A 283 -9.51 6.03 2.53
C VAL A 283 -8.82 6.76 1.37
N ALA A 284 -8.18 6.03 0.44
CA ALA A 284 -7.62 6.63 -0.77
C ALA A 284 -8.70 7.38 -1.59
N ALA A 285 -9.87 6.76 -1.74
CA ALA A 285 -10.99 7.38 -2.44
C ALA A 285 -11.59 8.58 -1.69
N VAL A 286 -11.65 8.56 -0.35
CA VAL A 286 -12.10 9.72 0.44
C VAL A 286 -11.24 10.94 0.12
N LYS A 287 -9.91 10.79 0.12
CA LYS A 287 -8.96 11.89 -0.19
C LYS A 287 -9.21 12.45 -1.58
N LYS A 288 -9.24 11.56 -2.58
CA LYS A 288 -9.48 11.91 -3.99
C LYS A 288 -10.85 12.55 -4.22
N TYR A 289 -11.87 12.10 -3.49
CA TYR A 289 -13.22 12.65 -3.57
C TYR A 289 -13.28 14.06 -3.00
N VAL A 290 -12.67 14.30 -1.83
CA VAL A 290 -12.61 15.64 -1.24
C VAL A 290 -11.89 16.62 -2.16
N GLU A 291 -10.76 16.21 -2.74
CA GLU A 291 -10.02 17.03 -3.70
C GLU A 291 -10.86 17.34 -4.95
N ARG A 292 -11.53 16.34 -5.53
CA ARG A 292 -12.35 16.51 -6.73
C ARG A 292 -13.59 17.39 -6.51
N GLU A 293 -14.27 17.20 -5.38
CA GLU A 293 -15.54 17.87 -5.09
C GLU A 293 -15.35 19.20 -4.35
N GLY A 294 -14.18 19.47 -3.78
CA GLY A 294 -13.90 20.66 -2.98
C GLY A 294 -14.83 20.80 -1.76
N CYS A 295 -15.33 19.68 -1.21
CA CYS A 295 -16.32 19.71 -0.14
C CYS A 295 -15.67 19.85 1.25
N SER A 296 -16.30 20.61 2.14
CA SER A 296 -15.96 20.72 3.56
C SER A 296 -17.16 20.37 4.45
N ASP A 297 -16.89 20.10 5.73
CA ASP A 297 -17.89 19.88 6.78
C ASP A 297 -18.86 18.73 6.48
N LYS A 298 -18.40 17.72 5.71
CA LYS A 298 -19.17 16.50 5.41
C LYS A 298 -18.76 15.34 6.29
N CYS A 299 -19.73 14.47 6.60
CA CYS A 299 -19.47 13.17 7.20
C CYS A 299 -19.18 12.13 6.12
N LEU A 300 -17.94 11.62 6.08
CA LEU A 300 -17.44 10.66 5.10
C LEU A 300 -17.03 9.38 5.84
N ILE A 301 -17.51 8.22 5.39
CA ILE A 301 -17.17 6.94 6.03
C ILE A 301 -16.39 6.05 5.07
N ALA A 302 -15.20 5.63 5.47
CA ALA A 302 -14.38 4.65 4.77
C ALA A 302 -14.46 3.28 5.45
N ILE A 303 -14.56 2.21 4.66
CA ILE A 303 -14.53 0.84 5.17
C ILE A 303 -13.10 0.30 5.14
N ASN A 304 -12.52 0.09 6.32
CA ASN A 304 -11.23 -0.61 6.48
C ASN A 304 -11.49 -2.12 6.42
N SER A 305 -11.44 -2.70 5.23
CA SER A 305 -11.96 -4.05 4.99
C SER A 305 -11.09 -5.20 5.51
N GLY A 306 -9.80 -4.98 5.76
CA GLY A 306 -8.91 -6.03 6.23
C GLY A 306 -7.47 -5.60 6.50
N ALA A 307 -6.71 -6.51 7.13
CA ALA A 307 -5.34 -6.28 7.61
C ALA A 307 -4.38 -7.47 7.40
N ASN A 308 -4.69 -8.42 6.51
CA ASN A 308 -3.83 -9.58 6.27
C ASN A 308 -2.70 -9.26 5.28
N ILE A 309 -1.73 -8.44 5.71
CA ILE A 309 -0.55 -8.05 4.93
C ILE A 309 0.69 -8.88 5.28
N ASN A 310 1.55 -9.16 4.29
CA ASN A 310 2.90 -9.69 4.58
C ASN A 310 3.80 -8.54 5.06
N PHE A 311 4.54 -8.75 6.15
CA PHE A 311 5.43 -7.75 6.72
C PHE A 311 6.45 -7.21 5.71
N ASP A 312 6.98 -8.05 4.82
CA ASP A 312 7.94 -7.62 3.79
C ASP A 312 7.34 -6.58 2.82
N ARG A 313 6.01 -6.61 2.61
CA ARG A 313 5.33 -5.62 1.76
C ARG A 313 5.28 -4.23 2.40
N LEU A 314 5.49 -4.11 3.71
CA LEU A 314 5.49 -2.82 4.39
C LEU A 314 6.61 -1.90 3.90
N ARG A 315 7.75 -2.48 3.51
CA ARG A 315 8.83 -1.70 2.90
C ARG A 315 8.37 -1.01 1.62
N TYR A 316 7.73 -1.76 0.73
CA TYR A 316 7.19 -1.21 -0.51
C TYR A 316 6.12 -0.13 -0.25
N VAL A 317 5.23 -0.38 0.72
CA VAL A 317 4.21 0.60 1.13
C VAL A 317 4.85 1.88 1.65
N ALA A 318 5.84 1.78 2.55
CA ALA A 318 6.53 2.94 3.11
C ALA A 318 7.26 3.75 2.03
N GLU A 319 7.98 3.08 1.11
CA GLU A 319 8.69 3.73 0.01
C GLU A 319 7.73 4.44 -0.97
N ARG A 320 6.59 3.83 -1.29
CA ARG A 320 5.59 4.42 -2.20
C ARG A 320 4.71 5.48 -1.54
N ALA A 321 4.46 5.39 -0.24
CA ALA A 321 3.61 6.33 0.49
C ALA A 321 4.19 7.75 0.53
N GLU A 322 5.50 7.89 0.75
CA GLU A 322 6.17 9.21 0.75
C GLU A 322 6.03 9.92 -0.61
N ILE A 323 6.13 9.15 -1.70
CA ILE A 323 5.94 9.66 -3.06
C ILE A 323 4.47 10.01 -3.31
N GLY A 324 3.54 9.11 -2.97
CA GLY A 324 2.09 9.30 -3.17
C GLY A 324 1.50 10.46 -2.36
N GLU A 325 2.12 10.82 -1.23
CA GLU A 325 1.76 12.01 -0.43
C GLU A 325 2.38 13.30 -0.97
N ARG A 326 3.15 13.25 -2.08
CA ARG A 326 3.93 14.39 -2.61
C ARG A 326 4.86 14.97 -1.55
N ARG A 327 5.39 14.11 -0.67
CA ARG A 327 6.31 14.48 0.43
C ARG A 327 7.78 14.27 0.09
N GLU A 328 8.08 13.79 -1.11
CA GLU A 328 9.44 13.62 -1.62
C GLU A 328 9.48 14.09 -3.07
N ALA A 329 10.44 14.95 -3.41
CA ALA A 329 10.84 15.23 -4.79
C ALA A 329 12.06 14.40 -5.14
N LEU A 330 12.02 13.72 -6.29
CA LEU A 330 13.18 13.03 -6.85
C LEU A 330 13.75 13.88 -7.99
N LEU A 331 15.02 14.26 -7.90
CA LEU A 331 15.65 15.21 -8.81
C LEU A 331 16.92 14.59 -9.40
N ALA A 332 17.12 14.78 -10.70
CA ALA A 332 18.43 14.65 -11.34
C ALA A 332 19.02 16.05 -11.49
N VAL A 333 20.08 16.35 -10.73
CA VAL A 333 20.70 17.67 -10.65
C VAL A 333 22.10 17.60 -11.22
N THR A 334 22.39 18.43 -12.22
CA THR A 334 23.73 18.59 -12.76
C THR A 334 24.48 19.67 -11.97
N ILE A 335 25.63 19.33 -11.41
CA ILE A 335 26.51 20.25 -10.68
C ILE A 335 27.93 20.25 -11.29
N PRO A 336 28.71 21.34 -11.16
CA PRO A 336 30.09 21.34 -11.63
C PRO A 336 30.95 20.33 -10.87
N GLU A 337 31.77 19.56 -11.57
CA GLU A 337 32.66 18.53 -10.98
C GLU A 337 33.90 19.18 -10.36
N GLN A 338 33.73 19.83 -9.20
CA GLN A 338 34.81 20.51 -8.48
C GLN A 338 34.61 20.48 -6.95
N PRO A 339 35.69 20.62 -6.17
CA PRO A 339 35.61 20.61 -4.72
C PRO A 339 34.64 21.66 -4.15
N GLY A 340 33.68 21.18 -3.37
CA GLY A 340 32.68 22.01 -2.70
C GLY A 340 31.35 22.22 -3.45
N SER A 341 31.20 21.73 -4.68
CA SER A 341 29.92 21.81 -5.42
C SER A 341 28.77 21.13 -4.69
N PHE A 342 29.00 19.95 -4.15
CA PHE A 342 28.04 19.18 -3.33
C PHE A 342 27.54 19.99 -2.13
N LEU A 343 28.48 20.58 -1.38
CA LEU A 343 28.16 21.42 -0.23
C LEU A 343 27.36 22.66 -0.64
N LYS A 344 27.70 23.29 -1.77
CA LYS A 344 26.94 24.42 -2.31
C LYS A 344 25.51 24.01 -2.63
N PHE A 345 25.32 22.90 -3.34
CA PHE A 345 24.00 22.37 -3.68
C PHE A 345 23.18 22.05 -2.43
N CYS A 346 23.73 21.31 -1.47
CA CYS A 346 23.03 21.00 -0.22
C CYS A 346 22.65 22.26 0.57
N ARG A 347 23.44 23.35 0.50
CA ARG A 347 23.09 24.64 1.12
C ARG A 347 21.94 25.34 0.38
N THR A 348 21.86 25.21 -0.94
CA THR A 348 20.75 25.74 -1.75
C THR A 348 19.42 25.09 -1.40
N LEU A 349 19.41 23.80 -1.02
CA LEU A 349 18.20 23.11 -0.54
C LEU A 349 17.66 23.69 0.80
N GLY A 350 18.47 24.49 1.49
CA GLY A 350 18.05 25.23 2.67
C GLY A 350 17.80 24.32 3.88
N LYS A 351 16.58 24.41 4.44
CA LYS A 351 16.16 23.61 5.60
C LYS A 351 15.49 22.29 5.22
N ARG A 352 15.31 22.02 3.93
CA ARG A 352 14.64 20.80 3.46
C ARG A 352 15.47 19.58 3.81
N GLY A 353 14.79 18.53 4.26
CA GLY A 353 15.44 17.25 4.54
C GLY A 353 15.94 16.62 3.25
N ILE A 354 17.12 16.01 3.26
CA ILE A 354 17.61 15.20 2.15
C ILE A 354 17.28 13.75 2.50
N THR A 355 16.49 13.08 1.67
CA THR A 355 16.11 11.68 1.85
C THR A 355 17.08 10.76 1.11
N GLU A 356 17.56 11.19 -0.06
CA GLU A 356 18.54 10.47 -0.86
C GLU A 356 19.55 11.42 -1.47
N PHE A 357 20.79 10.97 -1.56
CA PHE A 357 21.86 11.71 -2.24
C PHE A 357 22.86 10.70 -2.80
N ASN A 358 22.72 10.41 -4.10
CA ASN A 358 23.50 9.38 -4.78
C ASN A 358 24.24 9.97 -5.97
N TYR A 359 25.53 9.63 -6.08
CA TYR A 359 26.44 10.12 -7.11
C TYR A 359 27.62 9.16 -7.29
N ARG A 360 28.07 9.02 -8.55
CA ARG A 360 29.33 8.39 -8.93
C ARG A 360 29.99 9.25 -10.00
N TYR A 361 31.30 9.42 -9.89
CA TYR A 361 32.10 10.13 -10.89
C TYR A 361 31.92 9.52 -12.28
N ALA A 362 31.71 10.38 -13.28
CA ALA A 362 31.47 9.95 -14.66
C ALA A 362 32.18 10.86 -15.67
N ASP A 363 32.12 12.18 -15.46
CA ASP A 363 32.74 13.18 -16.32
C ASP A 363 33.56 14.18 -15.49
N ALA A 364 34.59 14.78 -16.08
CA ALA A 364 35.50 15.69 -15.38
C ALA A 364 34.98 17.14 -15.28
N GLY A 365 33.92 17.49 -16.02
CA GLY A 365 33.31 18.81 -16.02
C GLY A 365 31.99 18.86 -15.26
N GLU A 366 31.13 17.84 -15.44
CA GLU A 366 29.78 17.81 -14.86
C GLU A 366 29.49 16.52 -14.06
N ALA A 367 28.98 16.70 -12.85
CA ALA A 367 28.48 15.64 -11.99
C ALA A 367 26.95 15.55 -12.09
N GLN A 368 26.42 14.35 -12.33
CA GLN A 368 24.98 14.06 -12.26
C GLN A 368 24.64 13.49 -10.88
N VAL A 369 23.88 14.24 -10.10
CA VAL A 369 23.46 13.86 -8.75
C VAL A 369 22.00 13.46 -8.77
N PHE A 370 21.71 12.28 -8.22
CA PHE A 370 20.35 11.86 -7.93
C PHE A 370 20.00 12.21 -6.49
N ALA A 371 19.08 13.15 -6.30
CA ALA A 371 18.73 13.69 -4.99
C ALA A 371 17.24 13.47 -4.69
N GLY A 372 16.97 12.94 -3.49
CA GLY A 372 15.64 12.93 -2.89
C GLY A 372 15.54 14.07 -1.87
N VAL A 373 14.52 14.91 -1.98
CA VAL A 373 14.30 16.07 -1.11
C VAL A 373 12.93 15.96 -0.45
N GLN A 374 12.90 16.01 0.87
CA GLN A 374 11.66 15.97 1.65
C GLN A 374 10.90 17.28 1.49
N LEU A 375 9.60 17.17 1.26
CA LEU A 375 8.64 18.25 1.10
C LEU A 375 7.58 18.20 2.21
N SER A 376 7.12 19.38 2.60
CA SER A 376 6.06 19.61 3.58
C SER A 376 4.83 20.31 2.98
N GLY A 377 5.02 21.09 1.91
CA GLY A 377 3.98 21.85 1.19
C GLY A 377 3.50 21.20 -0.11
N GLY A 378 3.86 19.93 -0.37
CA GLY A 378 3.42 19.23 -1.58
C GLY A 378 3.96 19.86 -2.87
N ASP A 379 3.13 19.94 -3.91
CA ASP A 379 3.54 20.42 -5.23
C ASP A 379 3.90 21.91 -5.27
N GLU A 380 3.29 22.73 -4.42
CA GLU A 380 3.64 24.16 -4.36
C GLU A 380 5.10 24.30 -3.90
N GLU A 381 5.48 23.62 -2.82
CA GLU A 381 6.87 23.61 -2.34
C GLU A 381 7.82 22.94 -3.34
N ARG A 382 7.36 21.89 -4.04
CA ARG A 382 8.13 21.24 -5.12
C ARG A 382 8.46 22.23 -6.23
N GLN A 383 7.48 23.01 -6.68
CA GLN A 383 7.69 24.00 -7.74
C GLN A 383 8.61 25.13 -7.25
N GLU A 384 8.40 25.64 -6.04
CA GLU A 384 9.30 26.63 -5.42
C GLU A 384 10.76 26.13 -5.34
N LEU A 385 10.95 24.85 -5.01
CA LEU A 385 12.27 24.23 -4.97
C LEU A 385 12.92 24.20 -6.36
N LEU A 386 12.18 23.79 -7.40
CA LEU A 386 12.68 23.75 -8.78
C LEU A 386 13.05 25.15 -9.27
N ASP A 387 12.19 26.14 -9.02
CA ASP A 387 12.42 27.53 -9.41
C ASP A 387 13.67 28.08 -8.72
N THR A 388 13.82 27.83 -7.41
CA THR A 388 15.01 28.22 -6.64
C THR A 388 16.29 27.60 -7.23
N LEU A 389 16.25 26.34 -7.64
CA LEU A 389 17.41 25.66 -8.23
C LEU A 389 17.76 26.23 -9.60
N HIS A 390 16.77 26.51 -10.45
CA HIS A 390 16.98 27.15 -11.75
C HIS A 390 17.55 28.57 -11.62
N GLU A 391 17.03 29.38 -10.68
CA GLU A 391 17.54 30.73 -10.41
C GLU A 391 19.01 30.73 -9.94
N GLN A 392 19.43 29.69 -9.22
CA GLN A 392 20.81 29.49 -8.77
C GLN A 392 21.72 28.89 -9.85
N GLY A 393 21.18 28.64 -11.06
CA GLY A 393 21.91 28.18 -12.24
C GLY A 393 22.14 26.67 -12.30
N TYR A 394 21.36 25.87 -11.55
CA TYR A 394 21.41 24.42 -11.67
C TYR A 394 20.59 23.94 -12.86
N SER A 395 21.11 22.97 -13.62
CA SER A 395 20.30 22.17 -14.56
C SER A 395 19.64 21.05 -13.78
N VAL A 396 18.31 21.05 -13.71
CA VAL A 396 17.53 20.10 -12.90
C VAL A 396 16.45 19.45 -13.76
N ILE A 397 16.34 18.13 -13.65
CA ILE A 397 15.21 17.38 -14.19
C ILE A 397 14.44 16.77 -13.03
N ASP A 398 13.15 17.08 -12.96
CA ASP A 398 12.24 16.51 -12.00
C ASP A 398 11.84 15.09 -12.41
N MET A 399 12.16 14.13 -11.55
CA MET A 399 11.95 12.69 -11.74
C MET A 399 10.88 12.14 -10.79
N THR A 400 10.18 13.00 -10.04
CA THR A 400 9.22 12.57 -9.01
C THR A 400 8.11 11.68 -9.58
N ASP A 401 7.63 12.01 -10.79
CA ASP A 401 6.59 11.23 -11.48
C ASP A 401 7.15 10.17 -12.45
N ASN A 402 8.47 9.98 -12.50
CA ASN A 402 9.13 9.03 -13.38
C ASN A 402 9.19 7.62 -12.74
N GLU A 403 8.39 6.68 -13.24
CA GLU A 403 8.37 5.30 -12.70
C GLU A 403 9.73 4.62 -12.72
N MET A 404 10.52 4.76 -13.80
CA MET A 404 11.86 4.17 -13.89
C MET A 404 12.78 4.74 -12.79
N ALA A 405 12.67 6.03 -12.49
CA ALA A 405 13.42 6.66 -11.43
C ALA A 405 13.04 6.11 -10.05
N LYS A 406 11.73 6.03 -9.78
CA LYS A 406 11.15 5.55 -8.52
C LYS A 406 11.46 4.08 -8.24
N THR A 407 11.39 3.21 -9.23
CA THR A 407 11.49 1.76 -9.04
C THR A 407 12.87 1.19 -9.27
N HIS A 408 13.67 1.82 -10.13
CA HIS A 408 14.95 1.26 -10.57
C HIS A 408 16.12 2.22 -10.30
N VAL A 409 16.14 3.41 -10.92
CA VAL A 409 17.34 4.27 -10.94
C VAL A 409 17.78 4.64 -9.52
N ARG A 410 16.85 4.94 -8.60
CA ARG A 410 17.20 5.25 -7.21
C ARG A 410 17.99 4.15 -6.46
N PHE A 411 17.93 2.91 -6.95
CA PHE A 411 18.68 1.77 -6.45
C PHE A 411 19.91 1.41 -7.30
N MET A 412 20.10 2.09 -8.43
CA MET A 412 21.14 1.79 -9.42
C MET A 412 22.16 2.92 -9.58
N VAL A 413 21.86 4.15 -9.13
CA VAL A 413 22.82 5.26 -9.18
C VAL A 413 24.09 4.87 -8.43
N GLY A 414 25.19 4.81 -9.16
CA GLY A 414 26.42 4.17 -8.73
C GLY A 414 27.16 3.58 -9.93
N GLY A 415 27.74 2.40 -9.73
CA GLY A 415 28.49 1.67 -10.77
C GLY A 415 29.98 2.00 -10.83
N HIS A 416 30.65 1.45 -11.83
CA HIS A 416 32.06 1.69 -12.09
C HIS A 416 32.30 3.08 -12.66
N ALA A 417 33.46 3.63 -12.34
CA ALA A 417 33.91 4.91 -12.85
C ALA A 417 35.33 4.79 -13.42
N THR A 418 35.56 5.32 -14.61
CA THR A 418 36.88 5.29 -15.25
C THR A 418 37.63 6.58 -14.99
N GLY A 419 38.97 6.49 -14.87
CA GLY A 419 39.83 7.67 -14.80
C GLY A 419 39.96 8.30 -13.41
N ILE A 420 39.40 7.68 -12.37
CA ILE A 420 39.65 8.11 -11.00
C ILE A 420 41.06 7.71 -10.57
N LYS A 421 41.82 8.68 -10.07
CA LYS A 421 43.13 8.45 -9.42
C LYS A 421 43.02 8.65 -7.92
N ASP A 422 43.79 7.84 -7.20
CA ASP A 422 43.96 7.92 -5.75
C ASP A 422 42.64 7.90 -4.96
N GLU A 423 41.65 7.14 -5.44
CA GLU A 423 40.39 6.94 -4.72
C GLU A 423 40.63 6.18 -3.41
N VAL A 424 40.07 6.70 -2.34
CA VAL A 424 39.93 6.01 -1.05
C VAL A 424 38.45 5.90 -0.71
N LEU A 425 38.04 4.76 -0.15
CA LEU A 425 36.64 4.46 0.12
C LEU A 425 36.40 4.30 1.62
N TYR A 426 35.40 5.01 2.12
CA TYR A 426 35.02 4.98 3.53
C TYR A 426 33.51 4.89 3.71
N ARG A 427 33.09 4.10 4.69
CA ARG A 427 31.71 4.06 5.18
C ARG A 427 31.63 4.78 6.52
N PHE A 428 30.66 5.68 6.66
CA PHE A 428 30.39 6.45 7.87
C PHE A 428 29.06 6.06 8.48
N GLU A 429 29.02 6.06 9.81
CA GLU A 429 27.80 5.98 10.61
C GLU A 429 27.72 7.21 11.50
N PHE A 430 26.65 7.99 11.34
CA PHE A 430 26.36 9.11 12.23
C PHE A 430 24.90 9.12 12.66
N PRO A 431 24.62 9.57 13.90
CA PRO A 431 23.25 9.72 14.37
C PRO A 431 22.53 10.74 13.47
N GLU A 432 21.44 10.29 12.85
CA GLU A 432 20.69 11.11 11.90
C GLU A 432 20.03 12.29 12.65
N ARG A 433 20.34 13.51 12.22
CA ARG A 433 19.79 14.76 12.75
C ARG A 433 19.70 15.78 11.61
N PRO A 434 18.75 16.72 11.64
CA PRO A 434 18.68 17.78 10.64
C PRO A 434 20.03 18.47 10.44
N GLY A 435 20.53 18.47 9.20
CA GLY A 435 21.82 19.05 8.84
C GLY A 435 23.05 18.16 9.10
N ALA A 436 22.89 16.90 9.52
CA ALA A 436 24.02 15.98 9.72
C ALA A 436 24.84 15.78 8.43
N LEU A 437 24.15 15.58 7.30
CA LEU A 437 24.80 15.50 5.98
C LEU A 437 25.55 16.78 5.61
N LEU A 438 24.97 17.96 5.88
CA LEU A 438 25.63 19.25 5.65
C LEU A 438 26.87 19.43 6.52
N LYS A 439 26.82 18.99 7.79
CA LYS A 439 27.97 19.00 8.69
C LYS A 439 29.07 18.07 8.17
N PHE A 440 28.73 16.87 7.72
CA PHE A 440 29.64 15.91 7.11
C PHE A 440 30.31 16.45 5.84
N LEU A 441 29.53 17.04 4.92
CA LEU A 441 30.08 17.65 3.71
C LEU A 441 30.94 18.89 4.03
N SER A 442 30.61 19.63 5.09
CA SER A 442 31.39 20.81 5.51
C SER A 442 32.77 20.43 6.07
N SER A 443 32.88 19.32 6.79
CA SER A 443 34.14 18.84 7.38
C SER A 443 35.06 18.16 6.37
N MET A 444 34.50 17.50 5.35
CA MET A 444 35.27 16.96 4.21
C MET A 444 35.98 18.08 3.43
N GLY A 445 35.59 19.35 3.64
CA GLY A 445 36.33 20.53 3.19
C GLY A 445 36.30 20.75 1.68
N LYS A 446 36.88 21.86 1.22
CA LYS A 446 37.09 22.16 -0.21
C LYS A 446 38.38 21.55 -0.77
N ARG A 447 39.10 20.73 0.02
CA ARG A 447 40.44 20.25 -0.33
C ARG A 447 40.42 19.01 -1.20
N TRP A 448 39.44 18.14 -1.03
CA TRP A 448 39.37 16.85 -1.73
C TRP A 448 38.12 16.74 -2.57
N ASN A 449 38.24 16.03 -3.69
CA ASN A 449 37.14 15.79 -4.60
C ASN A 449 36.41 14.50 -4.20
N ILE A 450 35.08 14.54 -4.19
CA ILE A 450 34.24 13.37 -3.93
C ILE A 450 34.03 12.65 -5.25
N SER A 451 34.35 11.36 -5.30
CA SER A 451 34.23 10.51 -6.51
C SER A 451 33.12 9.45 -6.41
N LEU A 452 32.59 9.23 -5.21
CA LEU A 452 31.40 8.44 -4.95
C LEU A 452 30.68 9.00 -3.74
N PHE A 453 29.36 9.11 -3.80
CA PHE A 453 28.56 9.48 -2.64
C PHE A 453 27.26 8.68 -2.67
N HIS A 454 26.99 7.92 -1.63
CA HIS A 454 25.72 7.22 -1.48
C HIS A 454 25.18 7.45 -0.07
N TYR A 455 24.03 8.12 -0.01
CA TYR A 455 23.31 8.43 1.22
C TYR A 455 21.83 8.16 1.02
N ARG A 456 21.24 7.41 1.96
CA ARG A 456 19.79 7.18 2.04
C ARG A 456 19.33 7.23 3.48
N ASN A 457 18.30 8.03 3.72
CA ASN A 457 17.65 8.16 5.02
C ASN A 457 16.34 7.35 5.02
N HIS A 458 16.38 6.15 5.60
CA HIS A 458 15.22 5.25 5.69
C HIS A 458 14.58 5.23 7.09
N GLY A 459 14.70 6.33 7.85
CA GLY A 459 14.21 6.36 9.24
C GLY A 459 14.97 5.38 10.17
N ALA A 460 16.15 4.93 9.75
CA ALA A 460 17.06 4.18 10.59
C ALA A 460 17.69 5.12 11.63
N ALA A 461 18.02 4.60 12.82
CA ALA A 461 18.66 5.37 13.88
C ALA A 461 20.03 5.96 13.51
N TYR A 462 20.65 5.45 12.44
CA TYR A 462 21.94 5.88 11.93
C TYR A 462 21.83 6.17 10.43
N GLY A 463 22.25 7.37 10.04
CA GLY A 463 22.54 7.69 8.65
C GLY A 463 23.80 6.93 8.24
N ARG A 464 23.71 6.17 7.15
CA ARG A 464 24.84 5.45 6.56
C ARG A 464 25.24 6.15 5.28
N VAL A 465 26.48 6.63 5.24
CA VAL A 465 27.08 7.21 4.04
C VAL A 465 28.20 6.30 3.57
N LEU A 466 28.20 5.95 2.29
CA LEU A 466 29.38 5.43 1.62
C LEU A 466 29.95 6.55 0.76
N VAL A 467 31.24 6.84 0.91
CA VAL A 467 31.89 7.93 0.17
C VAL A 467 33.24 7.48 -0.39
N GLY A 468 33.45 7.79 -1.67
CA GLY A 468 34.73 7.72 -2.34
C GLY A 468 35.30 9.12 -2.46
N VAL A 469 36.58 9.28 -2.15
CA VAL A 469 37.28 10.56 -2.18
C VAL A 469 38.61 10.40 -2.88
N GLN A 470 38.96 11.34 -3.75
CA GLN A 470 40.28 11.39 -4.38
C GLN A 470 41.27 12.06 -3.44
N VAL A 471 42.14 11.25 -2.83
CA VAL A 471 43.11 11.71 -1.83
C VAL A 471 44.52 11.30 -2.26
N PRO A 472 45.31 12.25 -2.80
CA PRO A 472 46.69 11.98 -3.17
C PRO A 472 47.48 11.34 -2.01
N PRO A 473 48.44 10.43 -2.27
CA PRO A 473 49.17 9.72 -1.22
C PRO A 473 49.79 10.63 -0.15
N VAL A 474 50.22 11.83 -0.55
CA VAL A 474 50.81 12.86 0.33
C VAL A 474 49.81 13.42 1.36
N ASP A 475 48.52 13.43 1.03
CA ASP A 475 47.47 14.02 1.86
C ASP A 475 46.73 13.00 2.72
N ARG A 476 46.94 11.69 2.51
CA ARG A 476 46.21 10.61 3.20
C ARG A 476 46.29 10.70 4.73
N LYS A 477 47.44 11.09 5.27
CA LYS A 477 47.62 11.25 6.73
C LYS A 477 46.77 12.42 7.26
N GLY A 478 46.74 13.54 6.53
CA GLY A 478 45.92 14.69 6.87
C GLY A 478 44.42 14.40 6.71
N PHE A 479 44.05 13.61 5.70
CA PHE A 479 42.68 13.17 5.49
C PHE A 479 42.19 12.28 6.65
N ARG A 480 42.95 11.25 7.05
CA ARG A 480 42.58 10.41 8.20
C ARG A 480 42.42 11.21 9.49
N ALA A 481 43.32 12.16 9.77
CA ALA A 481 43.18 13.06 10.92
C ALA A 481 41.86 13.88 10.87
N SER A 482 41.46 14.33 9.68
CA SER A 482 40.18 15.04 9.51
C SER A 482 38.95 14.15 9.72
N LEU A 483 39.05 12.85 9.46
CA LEU A 483 38.00 11.87 9.76
C LEU A 483 37.88 11.60 11.26
N ASP A 484 38.98 11.62 11.98
CA ASP A 484 38.99 11.46 13.44
C ASP A 484 38.39 12.70 14.14
N ASP A 485 38.74 13.91 13.68
CA ASP A 485 38.18 15.18 14.18
C ASP A 485 36.67 15.32 13.95
N LEU A 486 36.15 14.61 12.95
CA LEU A 486 34.73 14.54 12.61
C LEU A 486 33.90 13.93 13.74
N GLY A 487 34.50 13.05 14.54
CA GLY A 487 33.86 12.39 15.68
C GLY A 487 32.76 11.39 15.29
N TYR A 488 32.77 10.93 14.04
CA TYR A 488 31.86 9.89 13.54
C TYR A 488 32.58 8.56 13.39
N THR A 489 31.84 7.46 13.57
CA THR A 489 32.38 6.13 13.34
C THR A 489 32.59 5.95 11.84
N TRP A 490 33.80 5.54 11.45
CA TRP A 490 34.15 5.31 10.06
C TRP A 490 34.87 3.96 9.88
N PHE A 491 34.74 3.41 8.68
CA PHE A 491 35.33 2.13 8.27
C PHE A 491 35.98 2.31 6.90
N GLU A 492 37.22 1.85 6.75
CA GLU A 492 37.89 1.79 5.44
C GLU A 492 37.35 0.59 4.67
N GLU A 493 36.86 0.81 3.45
CA GLU A 493 36.16 -0.18 2.63
C GLU A 493 36.86 -0.42 1.28
N LEU A 494 38.08 0.09 1.10
CA LEU A 494 38.82 0.05 -0.17
C LEU A 494 39.05 -1.41 -0.66
N ASP A 495 39.32 -2.33 0.26
CA ASP A 495 39.54 -3.74 -0.03
C ASP A 495 38.26 -4.59 0.01
N ASN A 496 37.08 -3.95 0.13
CA ASN A 496 35.80 -4.66 0.19
C ASN A 496 35.48 -5.31 -1.17
N PRO A 497 35.27 -6.63 -1.25
CA PRO A 497 34.95 -7.30 -2.51
C PRO A 497 33.73 -6.72 -3.24
N ALA A 498 32.74 -6.21 -2.50
CA ALA A 498 31.56 -5.57 -3.10
C ALA A 498 31.91 -4.27 -3.82
N TYR A 499 32.88 -3.51 -3.32
CA TYR A 499 33.39 -2.32 -3.99
C TYR A 499 34.09 -2.71 -5.29
N THR A 500 35.10 -3.59 -5.21
CA THR A 500 35.90 -4.00 -6.37
C THR A 500 35.06 -4.58 -7.51
N LEU A 501 34.01 -5.35 -7.19
CA LEU A 501 33.18 -6.02 -8.20
C LEU A 501 32.13 -5.13 -8.87
N PHE A 502 31.65 -4.08 -8.19
CA PHE A 502 30.47 -3.33 -8.66
C PHE A 502 30.63 -1.81 -8.71
N LEU A 503 31.66 -1.25 -8.07
CA LEU A 503 31.84 0.19 -7.90
C LEU A 503 33.25 0.67 -8.27
N GLY A 504 34.29 -0.12 -7.97
CA GLY A 504 35.70 0.31 -8.00
C GLY A 504 36.38 0.38 -9.36
#